data_AF-A0A5F0JKY7-F1
#
_entry.id   AF-A0A5F0JKY7-F1
#
_cell.length_a   1.000
_cell.length_b   1.000
_cell.length_c   1.000
_cell.angle_alpha   90.00
_cell.angle_beta   90.00
_cell.angle_gamma   90.00
#
_symmetry.space_group_name_H-M   'P 1'
#
loop_
_entity.id
_entity.type
_entity.pdbx_description
1 polymer ?
#
loop_
_entity_poly.entity_id
_entity_poly.type
_entity_poly.pdbx_seq_one_letter_code
_entity_poly.pdbx_strand_id
1 'polypeptide(L)'
;MAYGLTFLNSSGVVTLDSEFSRLVIIYSGRYSGGGAIFPSPVTSQEPPLIFARPDSSANFQWVRIAGSPGNWTGWSNSSSAGVPGSYFLAAYESKPTDTYGMRIWGGSSKLLFDSGTPCAQFTTVITAWTFNGSVNNSPGRWSFYWSAPSPLSNGDYMLINNIAQDIPGGDTFSKLTCTFNYQTNTVNVLLQNIGDFNGNNLFLPVLFAKQIS
;
A
#
# COMPACT_ATOMS: atom_id res chain seq x y z
N MET A 1 9.80 1.22 -32.09
CA MET A 1 11.06 1.85 -31.62
C MET A 1 12.23 1.27 -32.41
N ALA A 2 13.29 2.04 -32.70
CA ALA A 2 14.44 1.58 -33.48
C ALA A 2 15.60 1.01 -32.62
N TYR A 3 15.70 1.37 -31.33
CA TYR A 3 16.75 0.91 -30.42
C TYR A 3 16.24 0.86 -28.97
N GLY A 4 16.56 -0.19 -28.23
CA GLY A 4 16.18 -0.43 -26.83
C GLY A 4 16.95 -1.62 -26.22
N LEU A 5 16.84 -1.84 -24.90
CA LEU A 5 17.49 -2.94 -24.17
C LEU A 5 16.41 -3.78 -23.48
N THR A 6 16.38 -5.07 -23.75
CA THR A 6 15.44 -6.01 -23.11
C THR A 6 16.22 -7.23 -22.65
N PHE A 7 16.19 -7.52 -21.34
CA PHE A 7 16.70 -8.77 -20.80
C PHE A 7 15.54 -9.75 -20.64
N LEU A 8 15.57 -10.84 -21.41
CA LEU A 8 14.64 -11.94 -21.29
C LEU A 8 15.35 -13.10 -20.57
N ASN A 9 14.68 -13.74 -19.62
CA ASN A 9 15.13 -15.06 -19.17
C ASN A 9 14.82 -16.12 -20.25
N SER A 10 15.27 -17.36 -20.06
CA SER A 10 15.02 -18.48 -20.99
C SER A 10 13.54 -18.82 -21.19
N SER A 11 12.64 -18.21 -20.40
CA SER A 11 11.19 -18.38 -20.47
C SER A 11 10.49 -17.19 -21.13
N GLY A 12 11.23 -16.23 -21.70
CA GLY A 12 10.67 -15.08 -22.40
C GLY A 12 10.10 -13.98 -21.48
N VAL A 13 10.47 -13.97 -20.20
CA VAL A 13 10.03 -12.94 -19.25
C VAL A 13 10.94 -11.71 -19.32
N VAL A 14 10.36 -10.55 -19.64
CA VAL A 14 11.05 -9.25 -19.63
C VAL A 14 11.43 -8.89 -18.19
N THR A 15 12.73 -8.81 -17.93
CA THR A 15 13.29 -8.48 -16.61
C THR A 15 13.64 -6.99 -16.51
N LEU A 16 13.89 -6.35 -17.65
CA LEU A 16 14.20 -4.92 -17.79
C LEU A 16 13.57 -4.40 -19.08
N ASP A 17 12.88 -3.27 -18.99
CA ASP A 17 12.13 -2.63 -20.06
C ASP A 17 12.58 -1.16 -20.20
N SER A 18 12.69 -0.68 -21.44
CA SER A 18 13.01 0.71 -21.79
C SER A 18 11.78 1.60 -21.99
N GLU A 19 10.57 1.07 -21.79
CA GLU A 19 9.29 1.79 -21.82
C GLU A 19 8.67 1.92 -20.43
N PHE A 20 8.70 0.85 -19.63
CA PHE A 20 8.04 0.80 -18.32
C PHE A 20 9.05 0.60 -17.18
N SER A 21 8.89 1.39 -16.11
CA SER A 21 9.70 1.25 -14.91
C SER A 21 9.15 0.15 -14.00
N ARG A 22 10.01 -0.42 -13.15
CA ARG A 22 9.62 -1.38 -12.12
C ARG A 22 8.99 -0.65 -10.94
N LEU A 23 8.28 -1.38 -10.07
CA LEU A 23 7.85 -0.83 -8.79
C LEU A 23 9.07 -0.70 -7.86
N VAL A 24 9.62 0.51 -7.78
CA VAL A 24 10.82 0.78 -6.98
C VAL A 24 10.47 1.48 -5.68
N ILE A 25 11.36 1.38 -4.70
CA ILE A 25 11.27 2.11 -3.45
C ILE A 25 11.82 3.52 -3.66
N ILE A 26 10.94 4.50 -3.47
CA ILE A 26 11.24 5.92 -3.62
C ILE A 26 11.78 6.51 -2.31
N TYR A 27 11.26 6.00 -1.20
CA TYR A 27 11.57 6.48 0.14
C TYR A 27 11.15 5.44 1.18
N SER A 28 11.84 5.43 2.31
CA SER A 28 11.41 4.72 3.51
C SER A 28 11.70 5.54 4.75
N GLY A 29 10.87 5.37 5.77
CA GLY A 29 11.01 6.14 7.00
C GLY A 29 10.12 5.62 8.12
N ARG A 30 10.01 6.45 9.15
CA ARG A 30 9.16 6.23 10.32
C ARG A 30 7.94 7.13 10.22
N TYR A 31 6.79 6.61 10.64
CA TYR A 31 5.55 7.38 10.73
C TYR A 31 5.12 7.48 12.19
N SER A 32 4.45 8.58 12.54
CA SER A 32 3.79 8.72 13.84
C SER A 32 2.38 8.12 13.75
N GLY A 33 1.72 7.84 14.86
CA GLY A 33 0.36 7.27 14.85
C GLY A 33 -0.65 7.92 13.90
N GLY A 34 -0.49 9.21 13.61
CA GLY A 34 -1.33 9.99 12.70
C GLY A 34 -0.97 9.91 11.22
N GLY A 35 0.09 9.18 10.83
CA GLY A 35 0.59 9.07 9.46
C GLY A 35 1.98 9.67 9.27
N ALA A 36 2.32 10.05 8.03
CA ALA A 36 3.62 10.62 7.70
C ALA A 36 3.56 11.73 6.65
N ILE A 37 4.48 12.70 6.80
CA ILE A 37 4.81 13.70 5.78
C ILE A 37 6.03 13.19 5.02
N PHE A 38 5.99 13.25 3.69
CA PHE A 38 7.11 12.84 2.86
C PHE A 38 8.21 13.91 2.88
N PRO A 39 9.50 13.52 2.87
CA PRO A 39 10.61 14.48 2.89
C PRO A 39 10.68 15.32 1.62
N SER A 40 10.11 14.84 0.53
CA SER A 40 9.98 15.52 -0.76
C SER A 40 8.69 15.05 -1.44
N PRO A 41 7.98 15.92 -2.19
CA PRO A 41 6.82 15.48 -2.95
C PRO A 41 7.15 14.37 -3.94
N VAL A 42 6.23 13.40 -4.10
CA VAL A 42 6.30 12.40 -5.17
C VAL A 42 5.57 12.95 -6.40
N THR A 43 6.25 12.96 -7.53
CA THR A 43 5.81 13.63 -8.77
C THR A 43 5.04 12.72 -9.74
N SER A 44 4.70 11.51 -9.32
CA SER A 44 3.93 10.58 -10.11
C SER A 44 2.50 11.09 -10.34
N GLN A 45 1.93 10.77 -11.50
CA GLN A 45 0.53 11.10 -11.80
C GLN A 45 -0.43 10.29 -10.93
N GLU A 46 -0.13 9.01 -10.72
CA GLU A 46 -0.87 8.16 -9.79
C GLU A 46 -0.32 8.32 -8.36
N PRO A 47 -1.15 8.11 -7.32
CA PRO A 47 -0.66 8.08 -5.94
C PRO A 47 0.43 7.02 -5.75
N PRO A 48 1.50 7.31 -4.97
CA PRO A 48 2.47 6.28 -4.63
C PRO A 48 1.81 5.17 -3.81
N LEU A 49 2.32 3.95 -3.95
CA LEU A 49 1.95 2.82 -3.11
C LEU A 49 2.65 2.95 -1.76
N ILE A 50 1.87 3.00 -0.69
CA ILE A 50 2.33 3.21 0.68
C ILE A 50 2.21 1.88 1.42
N PHE A 51 3.35 1.33 1.77
CA PHE A 51 3.44 0.10 2.54
C PHE A 51 3.82 0.45 3.98
N ALA A 52 2.94 0.16 4.94
CA ALA A 52 3.15 0.52 6.35
C ALA A 52 3.17 -0.73 7.24
N ARG A 53 3.97 -0.65 8.30
CA ARG A 53 4.09 -1.67 9.33
C ARG A 53 4.15 -0.99 10.72
N PRO A 54 3.15 -1.22 11.58
CA PRO A 54 3.17 -0.69 12.94
C PRO A 54 4.12 -1.48 13.84
N ASP A 55 4.68 -0.83 14.86
CA ASP A 55 5.58 -1.48 15.82
C ASP A 55 4.86 -2.46 16.75
N SER A 56 3.57 -2.24 16.97
CA SER A 56 2.67 -3.09 17.74
C SER A 56 1.31 -3.20 17.05
N SER A 57 0.37 -3.95 17.62
CA SER A 57 -0.96 -4.08 17.02
C SER A 57 -1.61 -2.70 16.88
N ALA A 58 -2.17 -2.42 15.71
CA ALA A 58 -2.61 -1.08 15.36
C ALA A 58 -3.74 -1.10 14.34
N ASN A 59 -4.53 -0.03 14.35
CA ASN A 59 -5.57 0.21 13.37
C ASN A 59 -5.08 1.22 12.33
N PHE A 60 -5.35 0.91 11.08
CA PHE A 60 -5.31 1.85 9.97
C PHE A 60 -6.76 2.20 9.65
N GLN A 61 -7.16 3.40 10.05
CA GLN A 61 -8.53 3.87 10.03
C GLN A 61 -8.61 5.18 9.26
N TRP A 62 -9.54 5.25 8.31
CA TRP A 62 -9.82 6.46 7.52
C TRP A 62 -8.52 7.03 6.95
N VAL A 63 -7.72 6.14 6.37
CA VAL A 63 -6.44 6.49 5.78
C VAL A 63 -6.70 7.47 4.64
N ARG A 64 -5.90 8.53 4.54
CA ARG A 64 -5.98 9.46 3.40
C ARG A 64 -4.60 9.68 2.84
N ILE A 65 -4.49 9.67 1.52
CA ILE A 65 -3.26 10.08 0.83
C ILE A 65 -3.34 11.60 0.64
N ALA A 66 -2.28 12.31 1.01
CA ALA A 66 -2.19 13.76 0.94
C ALA A 66 -1.49 14.21 -0.35
N GLY A 67 -2.02 15.27 -0.95
CA GLY A 67 -1.54 15.84 -2.20
C GLY A 67 -2.46 15.53 -3.39
N SER A 68 -1.90 15.68 -4.58
CA SER A 68 -2.61 15.51 -5.86
C SER A 68 -1.66 14.93 -6.92
N PRO A 69 -2.16 14.50 -8.10
CA PRO A 69 -1.30 14.07 -9.20
C PRO A 69 -0.14 15.05 -9.45
N GLY A 70 1.09 14.54 -9.48
CA GLY A 70 2.31 15.33 -9.62
C GLY A 70 2.85 15.98 -8.34
N ASN A 71 2.16 15.88 -7.20
CA ASN A 71 2.56 16.51 -5.94
C ASN A 71 1.96 15.78 -4.71
N TRP A 72 2.33 14.52 -4.50
CA TRP A 72 1.92 13.74 -3.32
C TRP A 72 2.86 14.01 -2.15
N THR A 73 2.31 14.37 -0.98
CA THR A 73 3.11 14.94 0.12
C THR A 73 3.05 14.15 1.42
N GLY A 74 2.19 13.13 1.50
CA GLY A 74 2.09 12.33 2.72
C GLY A 74 0.88 11.42 2.74
N TRP A 75 0.58 10.94 3.94
CA TRP A 75 -0.66 10.24 4.26
C TRP A 75 -1.03 10.45 5.72
N SER A 76 -2.30 10.27 6.05
CA SER A 76 -2.80 10.33 7.42
C SER A 76 -3.47 9.02 7.82
N ASN A 77 -3.48 8.77 9.13
CA ASN A 77 -4.23 7.72 9.81
C ASN A 77 -5.04 8.35 10.94
N SER A 78 -6.35 8.08 10.99
CA SER A 78 -7.24 8.66 11.99
C SER A 78 -7.45 7.75 13.21
N SER A 79 -6.62 6.72 13.36
CA SER A 79 -6.66 5.84 14.52
C SER A 79 -6.33 6.61 15.81
N SER A 80 -7.24 6.54 16.78
CA SER A 80 -7.04 7.14 18.11
C SER A 80 -5.92 6.48 18.92
N ALA A 81 -5.55 5.22 18.62
CA ALA A 81 -4.50 4.51 19.32
C ALA A 81 -3.10 5.09 19.03
N GLY A 82 -2.93 5.82 17.93
CA GLY A 82 -1.72 6.58 17.66
C GLY A 82 -0.43 5.74 17.58
N VAL A 83 -0.51 4.46 17.17
CA VAL A 83 0.63 3.55 17.15
C VAL A 83 1.61 3.91 16.03
N PRO A 84 2.89 4.20 16.35
CA PRO A 84 3.91 4.50 15.35
C PRO A 84 4.38 3.24 14.60
N GLY A 85 5.17 3.43 13.56
CA GLY A 85 5.76 2.33 12.81
C GLY A 85 6.72 2.78 11.72
N SER A 86 7.09 1.85 10.85
CA SER A 86 7.87 2.12 9.65
C SER A 86 7.01 2.03 8.40
N TYR A 87 7.43 2.73 7.35
CA TYR A 87 6.79 2.65 6.05
C TYR A 87 7.81 2.79 4.92
N PHE A 88 7.42 2.33 3.74
CA PHE A 88 8.10 2.67 2.50
C PHE A 88 7.11 3.05 1.41
N LEU A 89 7.57 3.88 0.50
CA LEU A 89 6.84 4.34 -0.67
C LEU A 89 7.40 3.65 -1.89
N ALA A 90 6.51 3.17 -2.75
CA ALA A 90 6.88 2.65 -4.03
C ALA A 90 6.04 3.26 -5.16
N ALA A 91 6.66 3.49 -6.31
CA ALA A 91 5.95 3.85 -7.53
C ALA A 91 6.69 3.30 -8.76
N TYR A 92 6.03 3.35 -9.92
CA TYR A 92 6.60 2.97 -11.21
C TYR A 92 7.47 4.11 -11.76
N GLU A 93 8.54 4.42 -11.03
CA GLU A 93 9.56 5.42 -11.34
C GLU A 93 10.96 4.86 -11.01
N SER A 94 12.03 5.64 -11.20
CA SER A 94 13.39 5.24 -10.81
C SER A 94 14.14 6.43 -10.20
N LYS A 95 15.09 6.16 -9.29
CA LYS A 95 15.92 7.20 -8.66
C LYS A 95 17.41 6.91 -8.83
N PRO A 96 18.25 7.92 -9.12
CA PRO A 96 19.69 7.71 -9.27
C PRO A 96 20.36 7.59 -7.89
N THR A 97 20.28 6.41 -7.27
CA THR A 97 20.77 6.19 -5.90
C THR A 97 22.25 5.81 -5.84
N ASP A 98 22.76 5.09 -6.84
CA ASP A 98 24.16 4.66 -6.85
C ASP A 98 25.09 5.64 -7.56
N THR A 99 26.36 5.66 -7.13
CA THR A 99 27.43 6.44 -7.78
C THR A 99 27.94 5.77 -9.07
N TYR A 100 27.93 4.43 -9.11
CA TYR A 100 28.37 3.61 -10.23
C TYR A 100 27.30 2.56 -10.54
N GLY A 101 27.05 2.26 -11.81
CA GLY A 101 26.06 1.26 -12.18
C GLY A 101 25.45 1.45 -13.56
N MET A 102 24.37 0.71 -13.82
CA MET A 102 23.61 0.80 -15.06
C MET A 102 22.39 1.70 -14.87
N ARG A 103 22.18 2.64 -15.81
CA ARG A 103 20.97 3.46 -15.91
C ARG A 103 20.35 3.32 -17.28
N ILE A 104 19.03 3.22 -17.33
CA ILE A 104 18.25 3.28 -18.56
C ILE A 104 17.40 4.55 -18.53
N TRP A 105 17.48 5.33 -19.59
CA TRP A 105 16.74 6.57 -19.76
C TRP A 105 15.78 6.41 -20.93
N GLY A 106 14.54 6.86 -20.75
CA GLY A 106 13.55 6.95 -21.82
C GLY A 106 13.80 8.16 -22.74
N GLY A 107 13.06 8.24 -23.84
CA GLY A 107 13.22 9.29 -24.87
C GLY A 107 13.02 10.73 -24.39
N SER A 108 12.37 10.93 -23.24
CA SER A 108 12.18 12.25 -22.60
C SER A 108 13.20 12.56 -21.50
N SER A 109 14.34 11.84 -21.45
CA SER A 109 15.30 11.89 -20.34
C SER A 109 14.72 11.50 -18.98
N LYS A 110 13.60 10.76 -18.96
CA LYS A 110 13.07 10.14 -17.74
C LYS A 110 13.93 8.94 -17.38
N LEU A 111 14.42 8.85 -16.14
CA LEU A 111 15.10 7.67 -15.63
C LEU A 111 14.08 6.53 -15.47
N LEU A 112 14.31 5.42 -16.14
CA LEU A 112 13.42 4.25 -16.13
C LEU A 112 13.96 3.11 -15.27
N PHE A 113 15.28 3.02 -15.15
CA PHE A 113 15.96 2.03 -14.32
C PHE A 113 17.29 2.59 -13.82
N ASP A 114 17.64 2.23 -12.58
CA ASP A 114 18.94 2.41 -11.97
C ASP A 114 19.25 1.16 -11.14
N SER A 115 20.45 0.60 -11.32
CA SER A 115 20.85 -0.66 -10.67
C SER A 115 20.86 -0.60 -9.14
N GLY A 116 20.98 0.61 -8.58
CA GLY A 116 21.00 0.83 -7.14
C GLY A 116 19.63 1.05 -6.52
N THR A 117 18.57 1.17 -7.32
CA THR A 117 17.24 1.47 -6.74
C THR A 117 16.62 0.19 -6.17
N PRO A 118 16.36 0.11 -4.85
CA PRO A 118 15.72 -1.06 -4.26
C PRO A 118 14.31 -1.23 -4.82
N CYS A 119 13.85 -2.48 -4.94
CA CYS A 119 12.51 -2.78 -5.45
C CYS A 119 11.58 -3.25 -4.33
N ALA A 120 10.29 -2.95 -4.50
CA ALA A 120 9.25 -3.51 -3.65
C ALA A 120 8.85 -4.88 -4.19
N GLN A 121 8.93 -5.91 -3.37
CA GLN A 121 8.48 -7.26 -3.72
C GLN A 121 7.19 -7.58 -2.96
N PHE A 122 6.11 -7.84 -3.69
CA PHE A 122 4.90 -8.38 -3.09
C PHE A 122 5.17 -9.78 -2.53
N THR A 123 4.74 -10.01 -1.29
CA THR A 123 5.00 -11.25 -0.55
C THR A 123 3.73 -12.06 -0.33
N THR A 124 2.66 -11.39 0.07
CA THR A 124 1.39 -12.02 0.45
C THR A 124 0.23 -11.19 -0.07
N VAL A 125 -0.83 -11.86 -0.49
CA VAL A 125 -2.10 -11.23 -0.83
C VAL A 125 -3.22 -11.95 -0.07
N ILE A 126 -4.01 -11.18 0.65
CA ILE A 126 -5.25 -11.65 1.28
C ILE A 126 -6.39 -11.34 0.33
N THR A 127 -7.11 -12.36 -0.12
CA THR A 127 -8.33 -12.23 -0.95
C THR A 127 -9.53 -12.96 -0.36
N ALA A 128 -9.32 -13.78 0.66
CA ALA A 128 -10.34 -14.57 1.33
C ALA A 128 -10.51 -14.09 2.77
N TRP A 129 -11.77 -13.86 3.16
CA TRP A 129 -12.14 -13.28 4.45
C TRP A 129 -13.13 -14.18 5.17
N THR A 130 -12.91 -14.41 6.46
CA THR A 130 -13.89 -15.06 7.34
C THR A 130 -14.78 -13.98 7.94
N PHE A 131 -16.09 -14.04 7.69
CA PHE A 131 -17.05 -13.15 8.32
C PHE A 131 -17.21 -13.52 9.80
N ASN A 132 -17.03 -12.54 10.68
CA ASN A 132 -17.10 -12.70 12.13
C ASN A 132 -18.44 -12.21 12.72
N GLY A 133 -19.24 -11.48 11.94
CA GLY A 133 -20.54 -10.96 12.35
C GLY A 133 -20.73 -9.48 12.05
N SER A 134 -21.92 -8.98 12.37
CA SER A 134 -22.27 -7.57 12.23
C SER A 134 -23.00 -7.05 13.46
N VAL A 135 -22.89 -5.73 13.67
CA VAL A 135 -23.54 -5.01 14.76
C VAL A 135 -24.28 -3.81 14.18
N ASN A 136 -25.53 -3.63 14.57
CA ASN A 136 -26.28 -2.42 14.29
C ASN A 136 -25.95 -1.37 15.35
N ASN A 137 -25.20 -0.32 14.97
CA ASN A 137 -24.77 0.72 15.92
C ASN A 137 -25.85 1.78 16.17
N SER A 138 -26.77 1.94 15.22
CA SER A 138 -27.82 2.98 15.17
C SER A 138 -28.74 2.67 13.98
N PRO A 139 -30.02 3.11 13.98
CA PRO A 139 -30.92 2.90 12.85
C PRO A 139 -30.27 3.20 11.49
N GLY A 140 -30.18 2.17 10.65
CA GLY A 140 -29.58 2.26 9.31
C GLY A 140 -28.04 2.27 9.26
N ARG A 141 -27.32 2.11 10.38
CA ARG A 141 -25.85 2.07 10.43
C ARG A 141 -25.35 0.76 11.00
N TRP A 142 -24.49 0.10 10.25
CA TRP A 142 -23.97 -1.21 10.57
C TRP A 142 -22.44 -1.23 10.57
N SER A 143 -21.87 -2.06 11.45
CA SER A 143 -20.47 -2.42 11.47
C SER A 143 -20.35 -3.91 11.17
N PHE A 144 -19.55 -4.26 10.17
CA PHE A 144 -19.30 -5.64 9.75
C PHE A 144 -17.84 -5.98 10.00
N TYR A 145 -17.60 -7.20 10.48
CA TYR A 145 -16.28 -7.65 10.92
C TYR A 145 -15.84 -8.87 10.12
N TRP A 146 -14.60 -8.83 9.65
CA TRP A 146 -13.94 -9.97 9.05
C TRP A 146 -12.53 -10.14 9.57
N SER A 147 -11.99 -11.33 9.37
CA SER A 147 -10.62 -11.66 9.70
C SER A 147 -10.01 -12.56 8.64
N ALA A 148 -8.70 -12.46 8.51
CA ALA A 148 -7.89 -13.36 7.70
C ALA A 148 -6.55 -13.61 8.42
N PRO A 149 -6.02 -14.84 8.38
CA PRO A 149 -4.69 -15.11 8.88
C PRO A 149 -3.66 -14.35 8.04
N SER A 150 -2.64 -13.79 8.68
CA SER A 150 -1.51 -13.17 7.99
C SER A 150 -0.26 -13.31 8.84
N PRO A 151 0.88 -13.77 8.28
CA PRO A 151 2.11 -13.94 9.04
C PRO A 151 2.81 -12.58 9.28
N LEU A 152 2.17 -11.70 10.05
CA LEU A 152 2.62 -10.34 10.34
C LEU A 152 4.01 -10.28 10.98
N SER A 153 4.43 -11.37 11.64
CA SER A 153 5.77 -11.53 12.21
C SER A 153 6.90 -11.58 11.18
N ASN A 154 6.62 -11.84 9.90
CA ASN A 154 7.65 -12.04 8.86
C ASN A 154 8.33 -10.76 8.39
N GLY A 155 7.89 -9.61 8.89
CA GLY A 155 8.51 -8.32 8.58
C GLY A 155 7.88 -7.56 7.42
N ASP A 156 6.80 -8.10 6.86
CA ASP A 156 6.11 -7.52 5.72
C ASP A 156 5.32 -6.26 6.09
N TYR A 157 5.15 -5.39 5.09
CA TYR A 157 4.41 -4.14 5.19
C TYR A 157 3.12 -4.24 4.37
N MET A 158 2.01 -3.76 4.93
CA MET A 158 0.71 -3.78 4.25
C MET A 158 0.53 -2.55 3.37
N LEU A 159 -0.03 -2.74 2.18
CA LEU A 159 -0.46 -1.66 1.30
C LEU A 159 -1.69 -0.96 1.89
N ILE A 160 -1.50 0.26 2.41
CA ILE A 160 -2.59 1.01 3.05
C ILE A 160 -3.45 1.80 2.07
N ASN A 161 -3.07 1.89 0.80
CA ASN A 161 -3.83 2.57 -0.25
C ASN A 161 -5.25 2.01 -0.40
N ASN A 162 -5.41 0.68 -0.29
CA ASN A 162 -6.72 0.03 -0.40
C ASN A 162 -7.63 0.37 0.79
N ILE A 163 -7.05 0.75 1.93
CA ILE A 163 -7.77 1.18 3.12
C ILE A 163 -8.27 2.62 2.96
N ALA A 164 -7.52 3.43 2.19
CA ALA A 164 -7.91 4.80 1.88
C ALA A 164 -9.07 4.90 0.88
N GLN A 165 -9.47 3.78 0.26
CA GLN A 165 -10.61 3.72 -0.62
C GLN A 165 -11.89 3.55 0.21
N ASP A 166 -12.86 4.44 0.05
CA ASP A 166 -14.18 4.31 0.67
C ASP A 166 -14.97 3.20 -0.02
N ILE A 167 -15.06 2.02 0.60
CA ILE A 167 -15.84 0.86 0.10
C ILE A 167 -17.21 0.85 0.77
N PRO A 168 -18.27 0.41 0.08
CA PRO A 168 -18.95 1.08 -1.02
C PRO A 168 -20.02 2.04 -0.48
N GLY A 169 -19.94 3.34 -0.78
CA GLY A 169 -21.05 4.21 -0.43
C GLY A 169 -20.90 5.65 -0.89
N GLY A 170 -19.66 6.12 -1.11
CA GLY A 170 -19.42 7.53 -1.42
C GLY A 170 -19.99 8.47 -0.36
N ASP A 171 -20.23 7.95 0.85
CA ASP A 171 -20.86 8.65 1.96
C ASP A 171 -19.88 8.85 3.12
N THR A 172 -20.33 9.54 4.16
CA THR A 172 -19.47 9.94 5.27
C THR A 172 -19.24 8.83 6.30
N PHE A 173 -19.97 7.73 6.23
CA PHE A 173 -19.96 6.62 7.19
C PHE A 173 -19.39 5.32 6.60
N SER A 174 -19.48 5.12 5.28
CA SER A 174 -18.90 3.99 4.56
C SER A 174 -17.38 4.04 4.61
N LYS A 175 -16.81 3.42 5.64
CA LYS A 175 -15.41 3.56 6.01
C LYS A 175 -14.80 2.21 6.35
N LEU A 176 -13.63 1.99 5.80
CA LEU A 176 -12.83 0.81 6.04
C LEU A 176 -11.81 1.09 7.16
N THR A 177 -11.66 0.11 8.05
CA THR A 177 -10.57 0.05 9.02
C THR A 177 -9.93 -1.32 8.94
N CYS A 178 -8.61 -1.37 8.77
CA CYS A 178 -7.85 -2.62 8.87
C CYS A 178 -6.99 -2.61 10.12
N THR A 179 -6.96 -3.73 10.82
CA THR A 179 -6.22 -3.90 12.07
C THR A 179 -5.12 -4.92 11.87
N PHE A 180 -3.88 -4.51 12.13
CA PHE A 180 -2.77 -5.43 12.37
C PHE A 180 -2.90 -6.00 13.77
N ASN A 181 -3.14 -7.30 13.90
CA ASN A 181 -3.19 -7.97 15.18
C ASN A 181 -2.02 -8.95 15.30
N TYR A 182 -0.94 -8.51 15.95
CA TYR A 182 0.23 -9.35 16.19
C TYR A 182 -0.04 -10.45 17.24
N GLN A 183 -1.01 -10.27 18.15
CA GLN A 183 -1.31 -11.28 19.16
C GLN A 183 -1.92 -12.54 18.54
N THR A 184 -2.79 -12.38 17.55
CA THR A 184 -3.47 -13.50 16.87
C THR A 184 -2.89 -13.80 15.48
N ASN A 185 -1.93 -13.01 15.01
CA ASN A 185 -1.35 -13.11 13.67
C ASN A 185 -2.43 -13.04 12.58
N THR A 186 -3.33 -12.05 12.71
CA THR A 186 -4.44 -11.82 11.79
C THR A 186 -4.51 -10.38 11.34
N VAL A 187 -5.03 -10.19 10.13
CA VAL A 187 -5.61 -8.91 9.72
C VAL A 187 -7.10 -8.97 10.01
N ASN A 188 -7.61 -7.94 10.69
CA ASN A 188 -9.05 -7.79 10.91
C ASN A 188 -9.56 -6.59 10.13
N VAL A 189 -10.71 -6.72 9.52
CA VAL A 189 -11.37 -5.67 8.77
C VAL A 189 -12.67 -5.29 9.47
N LEU A 190 -12.85 -4.00 9.67
CA LEU A 190 -14.11 -3.39 10.03
C LEU A 190 -14.59 -2.56 8.84
N LEU A 191 -15.78 -2.87 8.33
CA LEU A 191 -16.52 -2.01 7.42
C LEU A 191 -17.67 -1.37 8.20
N GLN A 192 -17.64 -0.05 8.28
CA GLN A 192 -18.81 0.73 8.68
C GLN A 192 -19.61 1.02 7.39
N ASN A 193 -20.93 0.83 7.38
CA ASN A 193 -21.77 1.04 6.21
C ASN A 193 -23.15 1.59 6.59
N ILE A 194 -23.77 2.32 5.66
CA ILE A 194 -25.20 2.66 5.72
C ILE A 194 -26.00 1.53 5.07
N GLY A 195 -26.98 0.99 5.80
CA GLY A 195 -27.74 -0.17 5.38
C GLY A 195 -27.00 -1.49 5.66
N ASP A 196 -27.71 -2.59 5.41
CA ASP A 196 -27.15 -3.92 5.58
C ASP A 196 -26.19 -4.23 4.41
N PHE A 197 -25.02 -4.76 4.73
CA PHE A 197 -24.04 -5.27 3.79
C PHE A 197 -24.09 -6.79 3.89
N ASN A 198 -24.17 -7.50 2.75
CA ASN A 198 -24.10 -8.95 2.80
C ASN A 198 -22.71 -9.37 3.31
N GLY A 199 -22.66 -9.81 4.57
CA GLY A 199 -21.43 -10.21 5.27
C GLY A 199 -20.60 -11.27 4.55
N ASN A 200 -21.21 -12.05 3.65
CA ASN A 200 -20.50 -13.07 2.87
C ASN A 200 -19.76 -12.50 1.64
N ASN A 201 -19.88 -11.20 1.34
CA ASN A 201 -19.44 -10.60 0.07
C ASN A 201 -18.38 -9.50 0.26
N LEU A 202 -17.33 -9.74 1.06
CA LEU A 202 -16.20 -8.81 1.14
C LEU A 202 -15.15 -9.09 0.04
N PHE A 203 -15.14 -8.24 -0.99
CA PHE A 203 -14.18 -8.32 -2.11
C PHE A 203 -13.02 -7.32 -1.94
N LEU A 204 -12.30 -7.42 -0.83
CA LEU A 204 -11.17 -6.54 -0.52
C LEU A 204 -9.85 -7.29 -0.63
N PRO A 205 -9.00 -7.01 -1.63
CA PRO A 205 -7.62 -7.48 -1.61
C PRO A 205 -6.77 -6.63 -0.66
N VAL A 206 -6.03 -7.29 0.24
CA VAL A 206 -4.98 -6.64 1.04
C VAL A 206 -3.64 -7.22 0.64
N LEU A 207 -2.75 -6.34 0.16
CA LEU A 207 -1.44 -6.72 -0.33
C LEU A 207 -0.36 -6.42 0.70
N PHE A 208 0.65 -7.27 0.73
CA PHE A 208 1.84 -7.11 1.55
C PHE A 208 3.08 -7.11 0.66
N ALA A 209 4.09 -6.35 1.07
CA ALA A 209 5.37 -6.32 0.40
C ALA A 209 6.53 -6.12 1.38
N LYS A 210 7.73 -6.42 0.88
CA LYS A 210 9.00 -6.13 1.56
C LYS A 210 9.94 -5.39 0.65
N GLN A 211 10.94 -4.75 1.27
CA GLN A 211 12.03 -4.12 0.55
C GLN A 211 13.08 -5.18 0.17
N ILE A 212 13.54 -5.15 -1.09
CA ILE A 212 14.63 -5.99 -1.57
C ILE A 212 15.76 -5.09 -2.05
N SER A 213 16.92 -5.25 -1.41
CA SER A 213 18.21 -4.66 -1.78
C SER A 213 19.12 -5.73 -2.37
#